data_AF-A0A562ZFH1-F1
#
_entry.id   AF-A0A562ZFH1-F1
#
_cell.length_a   1.000
_cell.length_b   1.000
_cell.length_c   1.000
_cell.angle_alpha   90.00
_cell.angle_beta   90.00
_cell.angle_gamma   90.00
#
_symmetry.space_group_name_H-M   'P 1'
#
loop_
_entity.id
_entity.type
_entity.pdbx_description
1 polymer ?
#
loop_
_entity_poly.entity_id
_entity_poly.type
_entity_poly.pdbx_seq_one_letter_code
_entity_poly.pdbx_strand_id
1 'polypeptide(L)'
;MKLGRPEQFHDKFALRMRSIERSIAQYQFSAAALRKPFESTLDEHTALLLKGFGNDVNLLAAIRELLFPSRELLDAYLGRIAASTASSGTQTARDLVPFLKRLLAGDYDKMKQPIFDFLKMNASYVFHIRKFRNQIKTDPSSAEFNFNTDHFEMRMSLPVKAEDEAILPHLEIANLDEALRNRRYMSTLNLDVYFPEMLQFWRAFQSVYQESYAL
;
A
#
# COMPACT_ATOMS: atom_id res chain seq x y z
N MET A 1 -23.96 -23.19 22.63
CA MET A 1 -23.09 -22.61 21.59
C MET A 1 -21.86 -22.04 22.30
N LYS A 2 -20.63 -22.53 22.03
CA LYS A 2 -19.41 -21.97 22.66
C LYS A 2 -18.80 -20.91 21.73
N LEU A 3 -18.63 -19.70 22.23
CA LEU A 3 -17.89 -18.61 21.58
C LEU A 3 -16.38 -18.87 21.66
N GLY A 4 -15.62 -18.47 20.65
CA GLY A 4 -14.15 -18.49 20.63
C GLY A 4 -13.50 -19.78 20.12
N ARG A 5 -14.17 -20.58 19.27
CA ARG A 5 -13.50 -21.73 18.62
C ARG A 5 -12.51 -21.25 17.54
N PRO A 6 -11.36 -21.92 17.37
CA PRO A 6 -10.43 -21.62 16.28
C PRO A 6 -11.12 -21.61 14.90
N GLU A 7 -12.10 -22.48 14.66
CA GLU A 7 -12.86 -22.53 13.40
C GLU A 7 -13.79 -21.32 13.19
N GLN A 8 -14.14 -20.58 14.25
CA GLN A 8 -14.92 -19.33 14.18
C GLN A 8 -14.07 -18.13 13.78
N PHE A 9 -12.74 -18.26 13.87
CA PHE A 9 -11.82 -17.24 13.40
C PHE A 9 -11.42 -17.59 11.97
N HIS A 10 -12.00 -16.87 11.00
CA HIS A 10 -11.55 -16.93 9.61
C HIS A 10 -10.02 -16.78 9.53
N ASP A 11 -9.40 -17.43 8.53
CA ASP A 11 -7.97 -17.23 8.26
C ASP A 11 -7.69 -15.72 8.17
N LYS A 12 -6.70 -15.25 8.96
CA LYS A 12 -6.39 -13.83 9.11
C LYS A 12 -6.16 -13.16 7.76
N PHE A 13 -5.60 -13.90 6.80
CA PHE A 13 -5.40 -13.44 5.42
C PHE A 13 -6.74 -13.17 4.70
N ALA A 14 -7.68 -14.11 4.77
CA ALA A 14 -9.01 -13.96 4.17
C ALA A 14 -9.78 -12.78 4.78
N LEU A 15 -9.67 -12.56 6.09
CA LEU A 15 -10.25 -11.38 6.73
C LEU A 15 -9.66 -10.07 6.20
N ARG A 16 -8.34 -10.00 6.02
CA ARG A 16 -7.69 -8.78 5.51
C ARG A 16 -8.05 -8.51 4.05
N MET A 17 -8.13 -9.54 3.22
CA MET A 17 -8.63 -9.42 1.85
C MET A 17 -10.07 -8.90 1.80
N ARG A 18 -10.98 -9.43 2.63
CA ARG A 18 -12.35 -8.92 2.74
C ARG A 18 -12.40 -7.47 3.24
N SER A 19 -11.51 -7.06 4.15
CA SER A 19 -11.41 -5.67 4.58
C SER A 19 -10.99 -4.74 3.43
N ILE A 20 -10.03 -5.18 2.60
CA ILE A 20 -9.63 -4.45 1.39
C ILE A 20 -10.81 -4.31 0.42
N GLU A 21 -11.51 -5.40 0.11
CA GLU A 21 -12.69 -5.37 -0.76
C GLU A 21 -13.78 -4.42 -0.24
N ARG A 22 -14.05 -4.43 1.07
CA ARG A 22 -14.98 -3.50 1.71
C ARG A 22 -14.51 -2.05 1.56
N SER A 23 -13.22 -1.77 1.76
CA SER A 23 -12.68 -0.42 1.63
C SER A 23 -12.82 0.13 0.21
N ILE A 24 -12.69 -0.73 -0.80
CA ILE A 24 -12.91 -0.38 -2.21
C ILE A 24 -14.38 -0.03 -2.45
N ALA A 25 -15.31 -0.84 -1.95
CA ALA A 25 -16.73 -0.54 -2.06
C ALA A 25 -17.11 0.78 -1.34
N GLN A 26 -16.54 1.02 -0.16
CA GLN A 26 -16.73 2.27 0.58
C GLN A 26 -16.21 3.47 -0.21
N TYR A 27 -15.02 3.37 -0.79
CA TYR A 27 -14.47 4.41 -1.66
C TYR A 27 -15.37 4.68 -2.86
N GLN A 28 -15.82 3.65 -3.59
CA GLN A 28 -16.70 3.80 -4.74
C GLN A 28 -18.01 4.52 -4.37
N PHE A 29 -18.60 4.15 -3.24
CA PHE A 29 -19.81 4.81 -2.73
C PHE A 29 -19.55 6.29 -2.41
N SER A 30 -18.48 6.59 -1.69
CA SER A 30 -18.11 7.97 -1.32
C SER A 30 -17.75 8.81 -2.54
N ALA A 31 -16.97 8.27 -3.47
CA ALA A 31 -16.59 8.94 -4.71
C ALA A 31 -17.82 9.26 -5.58
N ALA A 32 -18.75 8.30 -5.74
CA ALA A 32 -19.99 8.53 -6.47
C ALA A 32 -20.85 9.64 -5.82
N ALA A 33 -20.98 9.63 -4.49
CA ALA A 33 -21.71 10.67 -3.76
C ALA A 33 -21.08 12.08 -3.94
N LEU A 34 -19.75 12.16 -4.01
CA LEU A 34 -19.01 13.41 -4.23
C LEU A 34 -19.10 13.89 -5.69
N ARG A 35 -19.22 12.97 -6.65
CA ARG A 35 -19.40 13.29 -8.09
C ARG A 35 -20.82 13.81 -8.39
N LYS A 36 -21.83 13.26 -7.73
CA LYS A 36 -23.25 13.50 -8.00
C LYS A 36 -23.66 14.98 -8.21
N PRO A 37 -23.19 15.96 -7.41
CA PRO A 37 -23.58 17.36 -7.59
C PRO A 37 -23.12 17.98 -8.92
N PHE A 38 -22.15 17.36 -9.61
CA PHE A 38 -21.51 17.89 -10.81
C PHE A 38 -21.86 17.08 -12.07
N GLU A 39 -22.65 16.01 -11.95
CA GLU A 39 -23.04 15.14 -13.08
C GLU A 39 -23.67 15.91 -14.26
N SER A 40 -24.34 17.04 -13.99
CA SER A 40 -24.96 17.88 -15.02
C SER A 40 -24.04 18.94 -15.64
N THR A 41 -22.83 19.12 -15.10
CA THR A 41 -21.85 20.15 -15.51
C THR A 41 -20.52 19.58 -16.00
N LEU A 42 -20.28 18.29 -15.80
CA LEU A 42 -19.13 17.56 -16.33
C LEU A 42 -19.42 17.16 -17.79
N ASP A 43 -18.89 17.91 -18.75
CA ASP A 43 -18.69 17.37 -20.11
C ASP A 43 -17.34 16.64 -20.19
N GLU A 44 -17.14 15.82 -21.22
CA GLU A 44 -15.92 15.00 -21.43
C GLU A 44 -14.62 15.83 -21.59
N HIS A 45 -14.71 17.17 -21.59
CA HIS A 45 -13.61 18.09 -21.89
C HIS A 45 -13.38 19.16 -20.83
N THR A 46 -14.24 19.24 -19.81
CA THR A 46 -14.14 20.25 -18.76
C THR A 46 -13.30 19.70 -17.62
N ALA A 47 -12.12 20.29 -17.40
CA ALA A 47 -11.33 20.07 -16.18
C ALA A 47 -11.87 20.99 -15.07
N LEU A 48 -12.70 20.46 -14.17
CA LEU A 48 -13.17 21.20 -12.99
C LEU A 48 -12.21 20.94 -11.83
N LEU A 49 -11.37 21.93 -11.52
CA LEU A 49 -10.64 21.95 -10.25
C LEU A 49 -11.62 22.27 -9.12
N LEU A 50 -12.19 21.23 -8.52
CA LEU A 50 -13.00 21.38 -7.32
C LEU A 50 -12.08 21.42 -6.11
N LYS A 51 -11.37 22.53 -5.94
CA LYS A 51 -10.61 22.82 -4.72
C LYS A 51 -11.61 23.03 -3.59
N GLY A 52 -11.82 22.00 -2.77
CA GLY A 52 -12.79 22.13 -1.68
C GLY A 52 -13.06 20.88 -0.86
N PHE A 53 -12.67 19.69 -1.30
CA PHE A 53 -13.06 18.47 -0.59
C PHE A 53 -12.28 18.17 0.69
N GLY A 54 -11.17 18.88 0.96
CA GLY A 54 -10.51 18.91 2.27
C GLY A 54 -10.30 17.52 2.89
N ASN A 55 -10.26 17.43 4.22
CA ASN A 55 -10.27 16.15 4.93
C ASN A 55 -11.66 15.49 4.80
N ASP A 56 -11.98 14.89 3.65
CA ASP A 56 -13.18 14.05 3.51
C ASP A 56 -13.01 12.82 4.41
N VAL A 57 -13.77 12.82 5.50
CA VAL A 57 -13.64 11.80 6.56
C VAL A 57 -13.95 10.40 6.01
N ASN A 58 -14.82 10.29 5.00
CA ASN A 58 -15.20 9.00 4.43
C ASN A 58 -14.10 8.46 3.49
N LEU A 59 -13.53 9.31 2.64
CA LEU A 59 -12.38 8.94 1.81
C LEU A 59 -11.17 8.60 2.67
N LEU A 60 -10.90 9.40 3.71
CA LEU A 60 -9.83 9.11 4.66
C LEU A 60 -10.09 7.79 5.42
N ALA A 61 -11.33 7.52 5.82
CA ALA A 61 -11.70 6.25 6.42
C ALA A 61 -11.49 5.08 5.46
N ALA A 62 -11.91 5.18 4.21
CA ALA A 62 -11.70 4.16 3.19
C ALA A 62 -10.20 3.87 2.97
N ILE A 63 -9.37 4.92 2.88
CA ILE A 63 -7.92 4.77 2.73
C ILE A 63 -7.29 4.11 3.96
N ARG A 64 -7.73 4.47 5.16
CA ARG A 64 -7.28 3.79 6.40
C ARG A 64 -7.67 2.32 6.38
N GLU A 65 -8.91 2.02 6.04
CA GLU A 65 -9.42 0.66 5.93
C GLU A 65 -8.76 -0.14 4.80
N LEU A 66 -8.15 0.51 3.80
CA LEU A 66 -7.36 -0.14 2.75
C LEU A 66 -5.91 -0.40 3.21
N LEU A 67 -5.23 0.61 3.72
CA LEU A 67 -3.78 0.58 4.00
C LEU A 67 -3.43 -0.20 5.26
N PHE A 68 -4.29 -0.20 6.28
CA PHE A 68 -4.06 -0.98 7.50
C PHE A 68 -4.02 -2.49 7.24
N PRO A 69 -5.06 -3.13 6.66
CA PRO A 69 -5.01 -4.55 6.35
C PRO A 69 -3.94 -4.87 5.31
N SER A 70 -3.67 -3.98 4.35
CA SER A 70 -2.57 -4.17 3.39
C SER A 70 -1.20 -4.25 4.10
N ARG A 71 -0.92 -3.33 5.02
CA ARG A 71 0.33 -3.41 5.82
C ARG A 71 0.40 -4.69 6.65
N GLU A 72 -0.72 -5.14 7.20
CA GLU A 72 -0.73 -6.38 7.99
C GLU A 72 -0.54 -7.64 7.14
N LEU A 73 -1.09 -7.67 5.92
CA LEU A 73 -0.80 -8.73 4.95
C LEU A 73 0.70 -8.75 4.63
N LEU A 74 1.31 -7.58 4.40
CA LEU A 74 2.74 -7.47 4.15
C LEU A 74 3.57 -8.08 5.28
N ASP A 75 3.32 -7.69 6.53
CA ASP A 75 4.06 -8.23 7.68
C ASP A 75 3.84 -9.74 7.82
N ALA A 76 2.62 -10.22 7.58
CA ALA A 76 2.28 -11.62 7.70
C ALA A 76 3.02 -12.47 6.65
N TYR A 77 3.06 -12.01 5.39
CA TYR A 77 3.82 -12.68 4.33
C TYR A 77 5.33 -12.61 4.56
N LEU A 78 5.88 -11.47 4.99
CA LEU A 78 7.30 -11.37 5.35
C LEU A 78 7.65 -12.32 6.51
N GLY A 79 6.77 -12.46 7.50
CA GLY A 79 6.91 -13.42 8.58
C GLY A 79 6.95 -14.87 8.08
N ARG A 80 6.11 -15.22 7.10
CA ARG A 80 6.12 -16.55 6.47
C ARG A 80 7.39 -16.80 5.66
N ILE A 81 7.79 -15.85 4.81
CA ILE A 81 9.05 -15.93 4.04
C ILE A 81 10.25 -16.08 4.99
N ALA A 82 10.31 -15.31 6.08
CA ALA A 82 11.37 -15.41 7.08
C ALA A 82 11.41 -16.77 7.80
N ALA A 83 10.27 -17.42 7.99
CA ALA A 83 10.20 -18.77 8.54
C ALA A 83 10.67 -19.82 7.52
N SER A 84 10.19 -19.74 6.27
CA SER A 84 10.58 -20.65 5.19
C SER A 84 12.06 -20.60 4.84
N THR A 85 12.73 -19.48 5.13
CA THR A 85 14.15 -19.27 4.82
C THR A 85 15.07 -19.45 6.03
N ALA A 86 14.54 -19.83 7.20
CA ALA A 86 15.32 -19.91 8.44
C ALA A 86 16.51 -20.89 8.35
N SER A 87 16.38 -21.97 7.58
CA SER A 87 17.43 -22.98 7.39
C SER A 87 18.32 -22.76 6.15
N SER A 88 18.03 -21.75 5.33
CA SER A 88 18.65 -21.56 4.01
C SER A 88 20.04 -20.89 4.04
N GLY A 89 20.63 -20.69 5.22
CA GLY A 89 21.84 -19.89 5.42
C GLY A 89 21.65 -18.38 5.18
N THR A 90 20.54 -17.98 4.56
CA THR A 90 20.17 -16.59 4.27
C THR A 90 18.76 -16.32 4.80
N GLN A 91 18.61 -16.29 6.14
CA GLN A 91 17.31 -16.03 6.75
C GLN A 91 16.77 -14.66 6.33
N THR A 92 15.57 -14.61 5.76
CA THR A 92 14.92 -13.36 5.36
C THR A 92 14.54 -12.52 6.59
N ALA A 93 14.73 -11.20 6.51
CA ALA A 93 14.34 -10.31 7.59
C ALA A 93 12.81 -10.22 7.70
N ARG A 94 12.29 -10.22 8.93
CA ARG A 94 10.85 -10.06 9.20
C ARG A 94 10.38 -8.62 8.99
N ASP A 95 11.24 -7.65 9.28
CA ASP A 95 10.93 -6.24 9.15
C ASP A 95 11.17 -5.75 7.71
N LEU A 96 10.26 -4.90 7.22
CA LEU A 96 10.27 -4.43 5.83
C LEU A 96 11.58 -3.73 5.43
N VAL A 97 12.09 -2.81 6.24
CA VAL A 97 13.26 -2.00 5.84
C VAL A 97 14.52 -2.85 5.73
N PRO A 98 14.89 -3.67 6.72
CA PRO A 98 15.98 -4.64 6.58
C PRO A 98 15.76 -5.63 5.41
N PHE A 99 14.52 -6.08 5.18
CA PHE A 99 14.20 -6.94 4.05
C PHE A 99 14.50 -6.26 2.71
N LEU A 100 13.98 -5.05 2.48
CA LEU A 100 14.18 -4.32 1.24
C LEU A 100 15.67 -4.01 0.97
N LYS A 101 16.45 -3.65 2.01
CA LYS A 101 17.90 -3.45 1.88
C LYS A 101 18.59 -4.66 1.26
N ARG A 102 18.28 -5.84 1.78
CA ARG A 102 18.87 -7.11 1.34
C ARG A 102 18.35 -7.56 -0.01
N LEU A 103 17.05 -7.38 -0.25
CA LEU A 103 16.43 -7.69 -1.54
C LEU A 103 17.03 -6.87 -2.69
N LEU A 104 17.18 -5.56 -2.48
CA LEU A 104 17.71 -4.65 -3.49
C LEU A 104 19.22 -4.80 -3.68
N ALA A 105 19.96 -5.22 -2.64
CA ALA A 105 21.36 -5.60 -2.74
C ALA A 105 21.61 -6.94 -3.46
N GLY A 106 20.57 -7.74 -3.70
CA GLY A 106 20.66 -9.03 -4.37
C GLY A 106 21.00 -10.21 -3.45
N ASP A 107 20.89 -10.05 -2.13
CA ASP A 107 21.16 -11.13 -1.16
C ASP A 107 20.30 -12.37 -1.41
N TYR A 108 19.08 -12.18 -1.93
CA TYR A 108 18.12 -13.24 -2.17
C TYR A 108 18.17 -13.82 -3.59
N ASP A 109 18.99 -13.26 -4.49
CA ASP A 109 19.03 -13.65 -5.91
C ASP A 109 19.45 -15.13 -6.08
N LYS A 110 20.27 -15.66 -5.15
CA LYS A 110 20.71 -17.07 -5.16
C LYS A 110 19.62 -18.07 -4.77
N MET A 111 18.53 -17.61 -4.14
CA MET A 111 17.47 -18.49 -3.65
C MET A 111 16.51 -18.95 -4.76
N LYS A 112 16.53 -18.27 -5.92
CA LYS A 112 15.70 -18.58 -7.10
C LYS A 112 14.21 -18.76 -6.78
N GLN A 113 13.69 -17.90 -5.90
CA GLN A 113 12.27 -17.91 -5.51
C GLN A 113 11.53 -16.79 -6.26
N PRO A 114 10.47 -17.10 -7.04
CA PRO A 114 9.71 -16.10 -7.79
C PRO A 114 9.21 -14.92 -6.94
N ILE A 115 8.91 -15.15 -5.66
CA ILE A 115 8.45 -14.11 -4.75
C ILE A 115 9.48 -12.99 -4.53
N PHE A 116 10.78 -13.29 -4.60
CA PHE A 116 11.80 -12.25 -4.46
C PHE A 116 11.84 -11.35 -5.69
N ASP A 117 11.76 -11.91 -6.90
CA ASP A 117 11.70 -11.12 -8.13
C ASP A 117 10.43 -10.25 -8.16
N PHE A 118 9.28 -10.83 -7.80
CA PHE A 118 8.02 -10.11 -7.68
C PHE A 118 8.13 -8.94 -6.69
N LEU A 119 8.68 -9.16 -5.50
CA LEU A 119 8.86 -8.11 -4.49
C LEU A 119 9.89 -7.06 -4.90
N LYS A 120 10.90 -7.43 -5.68
CA LYS A 120 11.93 -6.52 -6.19
C LYS A 120 11.35 -5.58 -7.24
N MET A 121 10.54 -6.12 -8.17
CA MET A 121 9.79 -5.33 -9.15
C MET A 121 8.77 -4.38 -8.50
N ASN A 122 8.21 -4.76 -7.35
CA ASN A 122 7.19 -3.97 -6.65
C ASN A 122 7.72 -3.24 -5.41
N ALA A 123 9.04 -3.06 -5.28
CA ALA A 123 9.67 -2.54 -4.06
C ALA A 123 9.14 -1.14 -3.68
N SER A 124 9.00 -0.25 -4.66
CA SER A 124 8.41 1.08 -4.48
C SER A 124 7.00 1.01 -3.93
N TYR A 125 6.15 0.16 -4.50
CA TYR A 125 4.76 -0.01 -4.09
C TYR A 125 4.66 -0.51 -2.64
N VAL A 126 5.41 -1.58 -2.32
CA VAL A 126 5.45 -2.19 -0.99
C VAL A 126 5.96 -1.20 0.08
N PHE A 127 6.99 -0.42 -0.25
CA PHE A 127 7.49 0.62 0.64
C PHE A 127 6.43 1.69 0.93
N HIS A 128 5.72 2.14 -0.11
CA HIS A 128 4.69 3.17 0.02
C HIS A 128 3.50 2.70 0.86
N ILE A 129 3.08 1.43 0.80
CA ILE A 129 2.03 0.88 1.71
C ILE A 129 2.36 1.21 3.17
N ARG A 130 3.60 0.93 3.61
CA ARG A 130 4.04 1.22 4.99
C ARG A 130 4.12 2.72 5.26
N LYS A 131 4.63 3.51 4.31
CA LYS A 131 4.80 4.96 4.46
C LYS A 131 3.47 5.69 4.60
N PHE A 132 2.55 5.47 3.66
CA PHE A 132 1.21 6.07 3.70
C PHE A 132 0.45 5.67 4.96
N ARG A 133 0.43 4.37 5.30
CA ARG A 133 -0.24 3.87 6.51
C ARG A 133 0.27 4.57 7.77
N ASN A 134 1.59 4.66 7.93
CA ASN A 134 2.18 5.28 9.12
C ASN A 134 1.91 6.78 9.18
N GLN A 135 2.02 7.49 8.06
CA GLN A 135 1.75 8.92 8.04
C GLN A 135 0.28 9.22 8.34
N ILE A 136 -0.67 8.48 7.76
CA ILE A 136 -2.10 8.63 8.07
C ILE A 136 -2.42 8.29 9.54
N LYS A 137 -1.67 7.36 10.15
CA LYS A 137 -1.80 7.06 11.58
C LYS A 137 -1.32 8.22 12.45
N THR A 138 -0.22 8.85 12.07
CA THR A 138 0.47 9.88 12.89
C THR A 138 -0.09 11.28 12.67
N ASP A 139 -0.35 11.66 11.43
CA ASP A 139 -0.79 12.99 11.02
C ASP A 139 -1.77 12.87 9.83
N PRO A 140 -3.00 12.40 10.08
CA PRO A 140 -4.03 12.25 9.05
C PRO A 140 -4.40 13.58 8.38
N SER A 141 -4.26 14.71 9.09
CA SER A 141 -4.53 16.05 8.58
C SER A 141 -3.59 16.49 7.46
N SER A 142 -2.46 15.80 7.27
CA SER A 142 -1.53 16.07 6.16
C SER A 142 -1.95 15.50 4.81
N ALA A 143 -3.07 14.77 4.76
CA ALA A 143 -3.65 14.27 3.51
C ALA A 143 -4.45 15.37 2.81
N GLU A 144 -4.06 15.70 1.59
CA GLU A 144 -4.76 16.63 0.72
C GLU A 144 -5.48 15.85 -0.37
N PHE A 145 -6.81 15.99 -0.44
CA PHE A 145 -7.62 15.35 -1.45
C PHE A 145 -7.97 16.34 -2.56
N ASN A 146 -7.70 15.96 -3.81
CA ASN A 146 -8.13 16.72 -4.97
C ASN A 146 -9.03 15.85 -5.84
N PHE A 147 -10.00 16.51 -6.49
CA PHE A 147 -10.87 15.91 -7.47
C PHE A 147 -10.84 16.75 -8.74
N ASN A 148 -10.56 16.10 -9.87
CA ASN A 148 -10.57 16.68 -11.21
C ASN A 148 -11.39 15.78 -12.14
N THR A 149 -12.63 16.21 -12.41
CA THR A 149 -13.62 15.63 -13.35
C THR A 149 -13.91 14.14 -13.20
N ASP A 150 -12.92 13.28 -13.43
CA ASP A 150 -13.03 11.82 -13.30
C ASP A 150 -12.03 11.24 -12.31
N HIS A 151 -11.12 12.06 -11.77
CA HIS A 151 -9.95 11.61 -11.04
C HIS A 151 -9.90 12.14 -9.62
N PHE A 152 -9.86 11.24 -8.65
CA PHE A 152 -9.52 11.51 -7.27
C PHE A 152 -8.05 11.21 -7.04
N GLU A 153 -7.36 12.18 -6.44
CA GLU A 153 -6.00 12.00 -5.96
C GLU A 153 -5.90 12.37 -4.48
N MET A 154 -5.00 11.69 -3.77
CA MET A 154 -4.56 12.09 -2.44
C MET A 154 -3.07 12.42 -2.50
N ARG A 155 -2.71 13.63 -2.06
CA ARG A 155 -1.34 14.09 -1.92
C ARG A 155 -0.97 14.09 -0.45
N MET A 156 0.20 13.59 -0.11
CA MET A 156 0.67 13.59 1.27
C MET A 156 2.18 13.72 1.37
N SER A 157 2.63 14.51 2.35
CA SER A 157 4.04 14.68 2.64
C SER A 157 4.51 13.52 3.52
N LEU A 158 5.41 12.71 2.98
CA LEU A 158 5.92 11.50 3.63
C LEU A 158 7.29 11.78 4.26
N PRO A 159 7.49 11.46 5.56
CA PRO A 159 8.77 11.63 6.21
C PRO A 159 9.79 10.58 5.75
N VAL A 160 11.04 11.00 5.59
CA VAL A 160 12.21 10.13 5.40
C VAL A 160 12.85 9.90 6.77
N LYS A 161 12.91 8.64 7.20
CA LYS A 161 13.66 8.27 8.40
C LYS A 161 15.08 7.88 8.00
N ALA A 162 16.03 8.05 8.92
CA ALA A 162 17.43 7.66 8.69
C ALA A 162 17.57 6.19 8.25
N GLU A 163 16.73 5.29 8.78
CA GLU A 163 16.74 3.88 8.40
C GLU A 163 16.37 3.62 6.94
N ASP A 164 15.61 4.53 6.31
CA ASP A 164 15.15 4.41 4.92
C ASP A 164 16.13 5.01 3.90
N GLU A 165 17.03 5.90 4.32
CA GLU A 165 17.89 6.68 3.40
C GLU A 165 18.67 5.79 2.43
N ALA A 166 19.14 4.62 2.89
CA ALA A 166 19.89 3.67 2.07
C ALA A 166 19.04 2.92 1.03
N ILE A 167 17.72 2.88 1.17
CA ILE A 167 16.84 2.21 0.18
C ILE A 167 16.24 3.20 -0.81
N LEU A 168 16.07 4.47 -0.45
CA LEU A 168 15.42 5.47 -1.31
C LEU A 168 16.02 5.60 -2.73
N PRO A 169 17.35 5.52 -2.94
CA PRO A 169 17.93 5.58 -4.29
C PRO A 169 17.50 4.47 -5.25
N HIS A 170 16.95 3.38 -4.71
CA HIS A 170 16.47 2.24 -5.47
C HIS A 170 14.95 2.25 -5.68
N LEU A 171 14.26 3.27 -5.16
CA LEU A 171 12.82 3.41 -5.23
C LEU A 171 12.44 4.55 -6.17
N GLU A 172 11.24 4.47 -6.71
CA GLU A 172 10.65 5.50 -7.58
C GLU A 172 10.16 6.67 -6.72
N ILE A 173 11.07 7.60 -6.39
CA ILE A 173 10.79 8.79 -5.60
C ILE A 173 11.13 10.03 -6.43
N ALA A 174 10.12 10.86 -6.71
CA ALA A 174 10.32 12.14 -7.39
C ALA A 174 11.19 13.08 -6.53
N ASN A 175 12.12 13.80 -7.18
CA ASN A 175 13.02 14.77 -6.55
C ASN A 175 13.81 14.19 -5.35
N LEU A 176 14.40 13.01 -5.50
CA LEU A 176 15.11 12.28 -4.44
C LEU A 176 16.15 13.14 -3.68
N ASP A 177 16.96 13.94 -4.37
CA ASP A 177 17.98 14.77 -3.71
C ASP A 177 17.36 15.84 -2.79
N GLU A 178 16.21 16.38 -3.17
CA GLU A 178 15.44 17.26 -2.32
C GLU A 178 14.82 16.48 -1.14
N ALA A 179 14.31 15.28 -1.41
CA ALA A 179 13.74 14.40 -0.40
C ALA A 179 14.74 14.07 0.72
N LEU A 180 15.99 13.76 0.36
CA LEU A 180 17.07 13.45 1.31
C LEU A 180 17.49 14.69 2.10
N ARG A 181 17.63 15.85 1.45
CA ARG A 181 18.00 17.11 2.13
C ARG A 181 16.92 17.58 3.11
N ASN A 182 15.66 17.54 2.69
CA ASN A 182 14.52 18.02 3.48
C ASN A 182 13.95 16.95 4.42
N ARG A 183 14.47 15.72 4.35
CA ARG A 183 13.97 14.53 5.05
C ARG A 183 12.47 14.28 4.86
N ARG A 184 11.91 14.73 3.75
CA ARG A 184 10.49 14.61 3.40
C ARG A 184 10.33 14.69 1.90
N TYR A 185 9.38 13.96 1.34
CA TYR A 185 8.98 14.11 -0.06
C TYR A 185 7.46 14.16 -0.18
N MET A 186 6.99 14.71 -1.29
CA MET A 186 5.58 14.70 -1.64
C MET A 186 5.28 13.48 -2.51
N SER A 187 4.21 12.76 -2.17
CA SER A 187 3.74 11.61 -2.94
C SER A 187 2.25 11.74 -3.21
N THR A 188 1.84 11.34 -4.40
CA THR A 188 0.46 11.44 -4.90
C THR A 188 -0.06 10.04 -5.19
N LEU A 189 -1.21 9.70 -4.61
CA LEU A 189 -1.95 8.48 -4.92
C LEU A 189 -3.14 8.82 -5.79
N ASN A 190 -3.17 8.25 -6.98
CA ASN A 190 -4.33 8.22 -7.86
C ASN A 190 -5.35 7.22 -7.30
N LEU A 191 -6.37 7.70 -6.59
CA LEU A 191 -7.25 6.84 -5.78
C LEU A 191 -8.10 5.91 -6.64
N ASP A 192 -8.60 6.38 -7.79
CA ASP A 192 -9.40 5.55 -8.71
C ASP A 192 -8.61 4.34 -9.24
N VAL A 193 -7.29 4.49 -9.34
CA VAL A 193 -6.36 3.44 -9.81
C VAL A 193 -5.86 2.61 -8.63
N TYR A 194 -5.47 3.25 -7.54
CA TYR A 194 -4.80 2.63 -6.40
C TYR A 194 -5.70 1.65 -5.64
N PHE A 195 -6.99 1.98 -5.46
CA PHE A 195 -7.93 1.09 -4.76
C PHE A 195 -8.08 -0.28 -5.45
N PRO A 196 -8.42 -0.37 -6.75
CA PRO A 196 -8.49 -1.66 -7.44
C PRO A 196 -7.12 -2.34 -7.60
N GLU A 197 -6.04 -1.58 -7.84
CA GLU A 197 -4.68 -2.14 -7.94
C GLU A 197 -4.23 -2.82 -6.66
N MET A 198 -4.57 -2.28 -5.48
CA MET A 198 -4.22 -2.91 -4.20
C MET A 198 -4.79 -4.32 -4.08
N LEU A 199 -6.04 -4.52 -4.50
CA LEU A 199 -6.67 -5.84 -4.48
C LEU A 199 -5.99 -6.80 -5.47
N GLN A 200 -5.67 -6.32 -6.67
CA GLN A 200 -4.97 -7.11 -7.68
C GLN A 200 -3.56 -7.50 -7.20
N PHE A 201 -2.83 -6.55 -6.61
CA PHE A 201 -1.51 -6.76 -6.04
C PHE A 201 -1.52 -7.89 -5.00
N TRP A 202 -2.47 -7.88 -4.05
CA TRP A 202 -2.52 -8.94 -3.02
C TRP A 202 -2.92 -10.30 -3.58
N ARG A 203 -3.81 -10.36 -4.58
CA ARG A 203 -4.14 -11.61 -5.28
C ARG A 203 -2.92 -12.17 -6.02
N ALA A 204 -2.16 -11.31 -6.71
CA ALA A 204 -0.92 -11.69 -7.38
C ALA A 204 0.15 -12.15 -6.39
N PHE A 205 0.36 -11.40 -5.30
CA PHE A 205 1.26 -11.77 -4.22
C PHE A 205 0.94 -13.17 -3.71
N GLN A 206 -0.34 -13.43 -3.40
CA GLN A 206 -0.77 -14.73 -2.89
C GLN A 206 -0.43 -15.86 -3.86
N SER A 207 -0.70 -15.69 -5.16
CA SER A 207 -0.37 -16.68 -6.20
C SER A 207 1.13 -16.94 -6.25
N VAL A 208 1.94 -15.89 -6.39
CA VAL A 208 3.40 -16.01 -6.51
C VAL A 208 4.02 -16.58 -5.23
N TYR A 209 3.50 -16.23 -4.06
CA TYR A 209 3.94 -16.81 -2.79
C TYR A 209 3.63 -18.31 -2.74
N GLN A 210 2.44 -18.72 -3.17
CA GLN A 210 2.09 -20.14 -3.26
C GLN A 210 3.00 -20.87 -4.25
N GLU A 211 3.27 -20.31 -5.42
CA GLU A 211 4.18 -20.90 -6.42
C GLU A 211 5.62 -21.04 -5.90
N SER A 212 6.10 -20.06 -5.14
CA SER A 212 7.47 -20.07 -4.60
C SER A 212 7.67 -21.19 -3.57
N TYR A 213 6.65 -21.45 -2.76
CA TYR A 213 6.71 -22.44 -1.67
C TYR A 213 5.76 -23.62 -1.89
N ALA A 214 5.37 -23.88 -3.13
CA ALA A 214 4.65 -25.08 -3.53
C ALA A 214 5.64 -26.25 -3.57
N LEU A 215 6.01 -26.72 -2.39
CA LEU A 215 6.60 -28.03 -2.09
C LEU A 215 5.98 -28.55 -0.79
#